data_AF-H2CGT6-F1
#
_entry.id   AF-H2CGT6-F1
#
_cell.length_a   1.000
_cell.length_b   1.000
_cell.length_c   1.000
_cell.angle_alpha   90.00
_cell.angle_beta   90.00
_cell.angle_gamma   90.00
#
_symmetry.space_group_name_H-M   'P 1'
#
loop_
_entity.id
_entity.type
_entity.pdbx_description
1 polymer ?
#
loop_
_entity_poly.entity_id
_entity_poly.type
_entity_poly.pdbx_seq_one_letter_code
_entity_poly.pdbx_strand_id
1 'polypeptide(L)'
;MTSSIGYAIRQDCKKAALILWLPFTLLLSCQELTVRQNYSGFRAEEEIAVFAQRGHKFRLQGDLNPPVDRLQLTPGTYMIEYMDQFSKVRGAAYCDVKAGVQYNIEPRGFRDFPDQMKRMIVGGCVALPAEKK
;
A
#
# COMPACT_ATOMS: atom_id res chain seq x y z
N MET A 1 -23.23 18.26 -22.80
CA MET A 1 -22.80 16.96 -22.26
C MET A 1 -21.84 17.21 -21.09
N THR A 2 -22.36 17.36 -19.87
CA THR A 2 -21.55 17.37 -18.63
C THR A 2 -22.48 17.10 -17.43
N SER A 3 -22.25 16.01 -16.72
CA SER A 3 -22.79 15.68 -15.38
C SER A 3 -21.73 14.75 -14.78
N SER A 4 -20.92 15.13 -13.79
CA SER A 4 -21.18 15.62 -12.44
C SER A 4 -22.11 14.71 -11.66
N ILE A 5 -21.51 13.85 -10.80
CA ILE A 5 -21.93 13.26 -9.50
C ILE A 5 -20.82 12.20 -9.21
N GLY A 6 -20.20 12.10 -8.03
CA GLY A 6 -20.50 12.69 -6.75
C GLY A 6 -19.23 12.81 -5.89
N TYR A 7 -19.05 14.03 -5.36
CA TYR A 7 -18.26 14.31 -4.18
C TYR A 7 -18.99 13.72 -2.96
N ALA A 8 -18.38 12.76 -2.28
CA ALA A 8 -18.73 12.41 -0.91
C ALA A 8 -17.43 12.18 -0.15
N ILE A 9 -17.43 12.52 1.16
CA ILE A 9 -16.28 12.60 2.07
C ILE A 9 -15.54 13.95 1.99
N ARG A 10 -16.27 15.01 2.34
CA ARG A 10 -15.72 16.34 2.64
C ARG A 10 -16.41 16.89 3.87
N GLN A 11 -16.05 16.43 5.07
CA GLN A 11 -16.37 17.11 6.34
C GLN A 11 -15.75 16.35 7.52
N ASP A 12 -14.50 16.69 7.89
CA ASP A 12 -14.01 16.72 9.28
C ASP A 12 -12.57 17.31 9.38
N CYS A 13 -12.31 18.40 8.64
CA CYS A 13 -11.04 19.16 8.73
C CYS A 13 -11.25 20.67 8.84
N LYS A 14 -12.47 21.12 9.20
CA LYS A 14 -12.79 22.54 9.36
C LYS A 14 -13.45 22.79 10.71
N LYS A 15 -12.66 22.89 11.79
CA LYS A 15 -12.98 23.66 13.01
C LYS A 15 -11.80 23.59 13.99
N ALA A 16 -10.76 24.34 13.69
CA ALA A 16 -9.75 24.73 14.67
C ALA A 16 -9.09 26.03 14.19
N ALA A 17 -9.88 27.11 14.19
CA ALA A 17 -9.37 28.44 13.87
C ALA A 17 -10.14 29.47 14.68
N LEU A 18 -9.93 29.47 16.00
CA LEU A 18 -9.96 30.70 16.78
C LEU A 18 -9.32 30.44 18.15
N ILE A 19 -8.50 31.40 18.57
CA ILE A 19 -7.87 31.59 19.88
C ILE A 19 -6.37 31.22 19.94
N LEU A 20 -5.60 32.29 19.67
CA LEU A 20 -4.38 32.76 20.32
C LEU A 20 -3.14 31.83 20.50
N TRP A 21 -2.02 32.29 19.90
CA TRP A 21 -0.65 32.23 20.43
C TRP A 21 -0.05 30.85 20.75
N LEU A 22 0.36 30.09 19.72
CA LEU A 22 1.43 29.10 19.85
C LEU A 22 2.26 29.06 18.54
N PRO A 23 3.53 29.49 18.53
CA PRO A 23 4.38 29.43 17.34
C PRO A 23 5.02 28.05 17.25
N PHE A 24 4.23 26.98 17.16
CA PHE A 24 4.75 25.63 16.90
C PHE A 24 3.62 24.70 16.45
N THR A 25 2.77 25.14 15.53
CA THR A 25 1.84 24.22 14.85
C THR A 25 2.67 23.35 13.92
N LEU A 26 3.13 22.23 14.50
CA LEU A 26 3.55 21.04 13.81
C LEU A 26 2.62 20.87 12.60
N LEU A 27 3.19 21.06 11.42
CA LEU A 27 2.57 20.70 10.15
C LEU A 27 2.34 19.19 10.20
N LEU A 28 1.17 18.79 10.70
CA LEU A 28 0.59 17.47 10.46
C LEU A 28 0.35 17.41 8.96
N SER A 29 1.42 17.06 8.25
CA SER A 29 1.41 16.72 6.84
C SER A 29 0.52 15.49 6.71
N CYS A 30 -0.72 15.73 6.33
CA CYS A 30 -1.63 14.68 5.88
C CYS A 30 -0.98 14.08 4.63
N GLN A 31 -0.15 13.05 4.80
CA GLN A 31 0.49 12.36 3.70
C GLN A 31 -0.61 11.61 2.95
N GLU A 32 -0.82 11.99 1.69
CA GLU A 32 -1.78 11.32 0.82
C GLU A 32 -1.30 9.89 0.56
N LEU A 33 -2.14 8.92 0.88
CA LEU A 33 -1.81 7.49 0.80
C LEU A 33 -1.80 7.07 -0.66
N THR A 34 -0.63 6.71 -1.21
CA THR A 34 -0.54 6.34 -2.62
C THR A 34 -1.07 4.93 -2.84
N VAL A 35 -2.01 4.77 -3.76
CA VAL A 35 -2.67 3.50 -4.07
C VAL A 35 -2.46 3.14 -5.53
N ARG A 36 -2.20 1.86 -5.83
CA ARG A 36 -2.25 1.33 -7.19
C ARG A 36 -3.12 0.08 -7.25
N GLN A 37 -3.87 -0.04 -8.34
CA GLN A 37 -4.70 -1.17 -8.67
C GLN A 37 -4.30 -1.80 -10.01
N ASN A 38 -4.47 -3.12 -10.15
CA ASN A 38 -4.19 -3.84 -11.42
C ASN A 38 -5.44 -4.01 -12.31
N TYR A 39 -6.53 -3.33 -11.98
CA TYR A 39 -7.81 -3.41 -12.70
C TYR A 39 -8.33 -2.02 -13.06
N SER A 40 -9.20 -1.96 -14.06
CA SER A 40 -9.93 -0.76 -14.48
C SER A 40 -11.34 -0.74 -13.89
N GLY A 41 -11.85 0.45 -13.60
CA GLY A 41 -13.22 0.64 -13.10
C GLY A 41 -13.36 0.35 -11.60
N PHE A 42 -14.61 0.24 -11.16
CA PHE A 42 -14.96 -0.06 -9.77
C PHE A 42 -14.97 -1.57 -9.54
N ARG A 43 -14.44 -1.98 -8.38
CA ARG A 43 -14.48 -3.35 -7.84
C ARG A 43 -14.88 -3.25 -6.37
N ALA A 44 -15.70 -4.19 -5.91
CA ALA A 44 -16.06 -4.27 -4.50
C ALA A 44 -14.85 -4.77 -3.68
N GLU A 45 -14.79 -4.44 -2.39
CA GLU A 45 -13.67 -4.83 -1.52
C GLU A 45 -13.55 -6.36 -1.40
N GLU A 46 -14.67 -7.07 -1.48
CA GLU A 46 -14.72 -8.53 -1.44
C GLU A 46 -14.12 -9.19 -2.69
N GLU A 47 -13.95 -8.44 -3.78
CA GLU A 47 -13.40 -8.93 -5.06
C GLU A 47 -11.88 -8.72 -5.18
N ILE A 48 -11.27 -7.97 -4.27
CA ILE A 48 -9.87 -7.54 -4.37
C ILE A 48 -9.04 -8.00 -3.18
N ALA A 49 -7.78 -8.30 -3.44
CA ALA A 49 -6.76 -8.48 -2.42
C ALA A 49 -6.10 -7.12 -2.13
N VAL A 50 -5.76 -6.87 -0.87
CA VAL A 50 -5.15 -5.61 -0.45
C VAL A 50 -3.81 -5.85 0.23
N PHE A 51 -2.76 -5.15 -0.21
CA PHE A 51 -1.50 -5.04 0.52
C PHE A 51 -1.40 -3.65 1.12
N ALA A 52 -1.33 -3.57 2.45
CA ALA A 52 -1.16 -2.32 3.17
C ALA A 52 -0.47 -2.59 4.51
N GLN A 53 0.79 -2.18 4.62
CA GLN A 53 1.61 -2.36 5.82
C GLN A 53 2.31 -1.05 6.14
N ARG A 54 2.17 -0.59 7.39
CA ARG A 54 2.74 0.68 7.83
C ARG A 54 4.26 0.69 7.63
N GLY A 55 4.79 1.79 7.11
CA GLY A 55 6.23 1.96 6.87
C GLY A 55 6.77 1.16 5.69
N HIS A 56 5.92 0.50 4.91
CA HIS A 56 6.34 -0.25 3.73
C HIS A 56 5.76 0.39 2.46
N LYS A 57 6.46 0.22 1.34
CA LYS A 57 5.92 0.47 0.00
C LYS A 57 5.99 -0.80 -0.83
N PHE A 58 5.07 -0.92 -1.78
CA PHE A 58 4.90 -2.10 -2.60
C PHE A 58 4.90 -1.77 -4.08
N ARG A 59 5.33 -2.73 -4.89
CA ARG A 59 5.33 -2.65 -6.35
C ARG A 59 5.17 -4.04 -6.96
N LEU A 60 4.47 -4.16 -8.07
CA LEU A 60 4.47 -5.41 -8.84
C LEU A 60 5.80 -5.56 -9.58
N GLN A 61 6.35 -6.76 -9.63
CA GLN A 61 7.56 -7.02 -10.43
C GLN A 61 7.36 -6.55 -11.87
N GLY A 62 8.33 -5.81 -12.39
CA GLY A 62 8.29 -5.30 -13.77
C GLY A 62 7.46 -4.02 -13.95
N ASP A 63 6.77 -3.53 -12.91
CA ASP A 63 6.12 -2.22 -12.96
C ASP A 63 7.18 -1.10 -12.98
N LEU A 64 7.14 -0.28 -14.03
CA LEU A 64 8.06 0.85 -14.24
C LEU A 64 7.76 2.02 -13.30
N ASN A 65 6.58 2.02 -12.71
CA ASN A 65 6.15 3.10 -11.83
C ASN A 65 6.80 2.99 -10.43
N PRO A 66 6.81 4.09 -9.65
CA PRO A 66 7.33 4.07 -8.29
C PRO A 66 6.50 3.17 -7.35
N PRO A 67 7.11 2.63 -6.27
CA PRO A 67 6.41 1.90 -5.22
C PRO A 67 5.36 2.76 -4.50
N VAL A 68 4.24 2.14 -4.12
CA VAL A 68 3.07 2.77 -3.51
C VAL A 68 2.80 2.26 -2.10
N ASP A 69 2.03 2.98 -1.30
CA ASP A 69 1.71 2.62 0.08
C ASP A 69 0.68 1.49 0.17
N ARG A 70 -0.21 1.38 -0.83
CA ARG A 70 -1.23 0.31 -0.94
C ARG A 70 -1.31 -0.27 -2.34
N LEU A 71 -1.30 -1.60 -2.45
CA LEU A 71 -1.64 -2.32 -3.69
C LEU A 71 -3.00 -2.98 -3.56
N GLN A 72 -3.83 -2.84 -4.59
CA GLN A 72 -5.12 -3.51 -4.73
C GLN A 72 -5.06 -4.42 -5.96
N LEU A 73 -5.24 -5.71 -5.78
CA LEU A 73 -5.03 -6.69 -6.84
C LEU A 73 -6.25 -7.58 -7.01
N THR A 74 -6.57 -7.93 -8.25
CA THR A 74 -7.45 -9.08 -8.51
C THR A 74 -6.78 -10.38 -8.04
N PRO A 75 -7.55 -11.42 -7.69
CA PRO A 75 -6.99 -12.72 -7.32
C PRO A 75 -6.04 -13.28 -8.37
N GLY A 76 -5.02 -14.00 -7.93
CA GLY A 76 -4.00 -14.58 -8.80
C GLY A 76 -2.63 -14.68 -8.14
N THR A 77 -1.63 -15.03 -8.93
CA THR A 77 -0.27 -15.20 -8.41
C THR A 77 0.64 -14.09 -8.90
N TYR A 78 1.26 -13.37 -7.94
CA TYR A 78 2.06 -12.19 -8.21
C TYR A 78 3.41 -12.26 -7.51
N MET A 79 4.43 -11.70 -8.14
CA MET A 79 5.66 -11.34 -7.46
C MET A 79 5.58 -9.87 -7.04
N ILE A 80 5.57 -9.63 -5.73
CA ILE A 80 5.43 -8.31 -5.14
C ILE A 80 6.78 -7.91 -4.55
N GLU A 81 7.33 -6.83 -5.09
CA GLU A 81 8.46 -6.15 -4.49
C GLU A 81 7.98 -5.25 -3.35
N TYR A 82 8.73 -5.22 -2.26
CA TYR A 82 8.45 -4.35 -1.14
C TYR A 82 9.72 -3.66 -0.65
N MET A 83 9.54 -2.47 -0.08
CA MET A 83 10.61 -1.66 0.46
C MET A 83 10.20 -1.14 1.83
N ASP A 84 11.01 -1.43 2.84
CA ASP A 84 10.88 -0.79 4.14
C ASP A 84 11.36 0.67 4.03
N GLN A 85 10.51 1.62 4.41
CA GLN A 85 10.77 3.04 4.20
C GLN A 85 11.84 3.59 5.15
N PHE A 86 12.05 2.96 6.31
CA PHE A 86 13.00 3.41 7.32
C PHE A 86 14.42 2.96 7.00
N SER A 87 14.60 1.67 6.74
CA SER A 87 15.87 1.01 6.45
C SER A 87 16.25 1.05 4.97
N LYS A 88 15.30 1.38 4.08
CA LYS A 88 15.43 1.32 2.61
C LYS A 88 15.76 -0.07 2.07
N VAL A 89 15.63 -1.11 2.89
CA VAL A 89 15.88 -2.48 2.48
C VAL A 89 14.75 -2.93 1.55
N ARG A 90 15.15 -3.61 0.47
CA ARG A 90 14.24 -4.13 -0.55
C ARG A 90 14.12 -5.64 -0.44
N GLY A 91 12.92 -6.12 -0.70
CA GLY A 91 12.62 -7.54 -0.78
C GLY A 91 11.61 -7.84 -1.87
N ALA A 92 11.40 -9.13 -2.10
CA ALA A 92 10.36 -9.63 -2.98
C ALA A 92 9.68 -10.83 -2.35
N ALA A 93 8.38 -10.95 -2.56
CA ALA A 93 7.57 -12.07 -2.12
C ALA A 93 6.77 -12.61 -3.31
N TYR A 94 6.70 -13.94 -3.42
CA TYR A 94 5.82 -14.60 -4.38
C TYR A 94 4.53 -14.97 -3.65
N CYS A 95 3.39 -14.49 -4.16
CA CYS A 95 2.16 -14.45 -3.40
C CYS A 95 0.98 -14.95 -4.22
N ASP A 96 0.29 -15.95 -3.69
CA ASP A 96 -1.02 -16.39 -4.19
C ASP A 96 -2.11 -15.61 -3.44
N VAL A 97 -2.72 -14.64 -4.12
CA VAL A 97 -3.61 -13.65 -3.52
C VAL A 97 -5.06 -14.00 -3.80
N LYS A 98 -5.90 -13.92 -2.75
CA LYS A 98 -7.32 -14.26 -2.78
C LYS A 98 -8.19 -13.03 -2.60
N ALA A 99 -9.40 -13.09 -3.14
CA ALA A 99 -10.38 -12.01 -3.07
C ALA A 99 -10.79 -11.74 -1.61
N GLY A 100 -10.99 -10.46 -1.26
CA GLY A 100 -11.45 -10.05 0.06
C GLY A 100 -10.43 -10.25 1.19
N VAL A 101 -9.16 -10.51 0.86
CA VAL A 101 -8.09 -10.74 1.84
C VAL A 101 -7.12 -9.58 1.87
N GLN A 102 -6.82 -9.09 3.07
CA GLN A 102 -5.71 -8.17 3.29
C GLN A 102 -4.45 -8.96 3.64
N TYR A 103 -3.32 -8.52 3.11
CA TYR A 103 -2.04 -9.18 3.27
C TYR A 103 -0.97 -8.22 3.79
N ASN A 104 -0.10 -8.77 4.64
CA ASN A 104 1.21 -8.20 4.94
C ASN A 104 2.30 -9.05 4.29
N ILE A 105 3.50 -8.49 4.16
CA ILE A 105 4.69 -9.24 3.74
C ILE A 105 5.63 -9.34 4.93
N GLU A 106 5.89 -10.57 5.36
CA GLU A 106 6.84 -10.86 6.41
C GLU A 106 8.20 -11.25 5.81
N PRO A 107 9.31 -10.66 6.29
CA PRO A 107 10.64 -11.11 5.89
C PRO A 107 10.87 -12.54 6.38
N ARG A 108 11.27 -13.44 5.49
CA ARG A 108 11.58 -14.85 5.80
C ARG A 108 13.08 -15.16 5.79
N GLY A 109 13.87 -14.32 5.14
CA GLY A 109 15.32 -14.47 5.08
C GLY A 109 15.93 -13.63 3.97
N PHE A 110 17.20 -13.86 3.69
CA PHE A 110 17.92 -13.20 2.61
C PHE A 110 18.24 -14.20 1.52
N ARG A 111 18.17 -13.74 0.27
CA ARG A 111 18.66 -14.47 -0.89
C ARG A 111 19.63 -13.60 -1.67
N ASP A 112 20.79 -14.18 -1.95
CA ASP A 112 21.80 -13.57 -2.79
C ASP A 112 21.46 -13.83 -4.26
N PHE A 113 21.45 -12.75 -5.05
CA PHE A 113 21.27 -12.77 -6.49
C PHE A 113 22.61 -12.35 -7.12
N PRO A 114 23.55 -13.30 -7.30
CA PRO A 114 24.90 -13.01 -7.74
C PRO A 114 24.93 -12.30 -9.09
N ASP A 115 24.04 -12.68 -10.01
CA ASP A 115 23.91 -12.09 -11.35
C ASP A 115 23.53 -10.60 -11.32
N GLN A 116 22.95 -10.13 -10.21
CA GLN A 116 22.56 -8.73 -10.02
C GLN A 116 23.42 -8.01 -8.99
N MET A 117 24.44 -8.69 -8.44
CA MET A 117 25.28 -8.23 -7.32
C MET A 117 24.46 -7.65 -6.17
N LYS A 118 23.31 -8.27 -5.86
CA LYS A 118 22.34 -7.76 -4.87
C LYS A 118 21.91 -8.87 -3.92
N ARG A 119 21.84 -8.52 -2.63
CA ARG A 119 21.14 -9.31 -1.60
C ARG A 119 19.74 -8.74 -1.44
N MET A 120 18.72 -9.58 -1.59
CA MET A 120 17.33 -9.18 -1.35
C MET A 120 16.73 -9.96 -0.19
N ILE A 121 15.77 -9.34 0.51
CA ILE A 121 14.94 -10.10 1.46
C ILE A 121 13.92 -10.93 0.68
N VAL A 122 13.84 -12.21 0.99
CA VAL A 122 12.72 -13.06 0.55
C VAL A 122 11.60 -12.89 1.56
N GLY A 123 10.48 -12.36 1.10
CA GLY A 123 9.26 -12.20 1.89
C GLY A 123 8.28 -13.34 1.69
N GLY A 124 7.37 -13.52 2.65
CA GLY A 124 6.19 -14.37 2.52
C GLY A 124 4.93 -13.55 2.76
N CYS A 125 3.93 -13.73 1.91
CA CYS A 125 2.63 -13.08 2.08
C CYS A 125 1.82 -13.75 3.18
N VAL A 126 1.36 -12.97 4.15
CA VAL A 126 0.58 -13.44 5.29
C VAL A 126 -0.78 -12.76 5.27
N ALA A 127 -1.83 -13.56 5.21
CA ALA A 127 -3.20 -13.08 5.29
C ALA A 127 -3.48 -12.53 6.70
N LEU A 128 -4.03 -11.33 6.76
CA LEU A 128 -4.53 -10.74 7.98
C LEU A 128 -5.95 -11.23 8.26
N PRO A 129 -6.32 -11.41 9.54
CA PRO A 129 -7.70 -11.70 9.90
C PRO A 129 -8.60 -10.57 9.40
N ALA A 130 -9.75 -10.92 8.82
CA ALA A 130 -10.76 -9.93 8.48
C ALA A 130 -11.14 -9.15 9.73
N GLU A 131 -11.06 -7.81 9.68
CA GLU A 131 -11.58 -6.97 10.75
C GLU A 131 -13.08 -7.27 10.87
N LYS A 132 -13.49 -7.84 12.01
CA LYS A 132 -14.90 -8.01 12.33
C LYS A 132 -15.48 -6.61 12.52
N LYS A 133 -16.22 -6.13 11.52
CA LYS A 133 -17.05 -4.92 11.62
C LYS A 133 -18.13 -5.09 12.70
#